data_AF-A0A1I6LJJ5-F1
#
_entry.id   AF-A0A1I6LJJ5-F1
#
_cell.length_a   1.000
_cell.length_b   1.000
_cell.length_c   1.000
_cell.angle_alpha   90.00
_cell.angle_beta   90.00
_cell.angle_gamma   90.00
#
_symmetry.space_group_name_H-M   'P 1'
#
loop_
_entity.id
_entity.type
_entity.pdbx_description
1 polymer ?
#
loop_
_entity_poly.entity_id
_entity_poly.type
_entity_poly.pdbx_seq_one_letter_code
_entity_poly.pdbx_strand_id
1 'polypeptide(L)'
;MNIMTQDQVLTHVDGRVGRLRLNRPKAIHALTLDMVQAMTRALVEWRNDPTVELVLIDHAEGRGFCAGGDVVTIAKSAEGHGAAGDAFFYQEYRMNHLMYSYPKAGVVFLDGITMGGGVGISCPCRYRVATERTVFSMPETAIGLFPDVGAGRYLSRLRGRAAQFLALTSARLDGAECLALRLATHYIPSDRLDAVKQALTERPGDVEQILADASETPPPARIESNYERIDRLFASDRLEDILAALEADGSEWADKELARIRKHSPLACKVSLRLLTESPRQPTFEDEMRLEYAVVSRMYRQHDFLEGVTAALIEKTGNPVWNPATPEGVTDAMVDAIFTALPAKKTWDPLELES
;
A
#
# COMPACT_ATOMS: atom_id res chain seq x y z
N MET A 1 -18.76 30.82 8.06
CA MET A 1 -19.72 29.95 7.34
C MET A 1 -19.26 28.53 7.62
N ASN A 2 -19.87 27.84 8.59
CA ASN A 2 -19.49 26.48 8.94
C ASN A 2 -19.86 25.55 7.78
N ILE A 3 -18.86 25.17 6.99
CA ILE A 3 -18.99 24.04 6.07
C ILE A 3 -19.19 22.83 6.97
N MET A 4 -20.38 22.23 6.97
CA MET A 4 -20.55 20.90 7.54
C MET A 4 -19.59 19.98 6.78
N THR A 5 -18.48 19.62 7.41
CA THR A 5 -17.54 18.64 6.88
C THR A 5 -18.29 17.32 6.77
N GLN A 6 -18.60 16.89 5.54
CA GLN A 6 -19.05 15.53 5.31
C GLN A 6 -17.97 14.55 5.78
N ASP A 7 -18.39 13.49 6.46
CA ASP A 7 -17.48 12.46 6.95
C ASP A 7 -16.66 11.87 5.79
N GLN A 8 -15.34 11.87 5.95
CA GLN A 8 -14.38 11.41 4.93
C GLN A 8 -14.35 9.89 4.78
N VAL A 9 -14.87 9.18 5.77
CA VAL A 9 -15.17 7.74 5.75
C VAL A 9 -16.51 7.53 6.43
N LEU A 10 -17.40 6.78 5.80
CA LEU A 10 -18.71 6.43 6.34
C LEU A 10 -18.60 5.04 6.98
N THR A 11 -18.89 4.96 8.27
CA THR A 11 -18.85 3.72 9.05
C THR A 11 -20.24 3.38 9.54
N HIS A 12 -20.79 2.23 9.14
CA HIS A 12 -22.11 1.78 9.59
C HIS A 12 -22.21 0.25 9.51
N VAL A 13 -23.16 -0.33 10.25
CA VAL A 13 -23.55 -1.74 10.08
C VAL A 13 -24.76 -1.80 9.16
N ASP A 14 -24.67 -2.59 8.09
CA ASP A 14 -25.76 -2.89 7.16
C ASP A 14 -26.14 -4.37 7.30
N GLY A 15 -27.27 -4.63 7.95
CA GLY A 15 -27.65 -5.98 8.37
C GLY A 15 -26.62 -6.57 9.34
N ARG A 16 -25.83 -7.55 8.86
CA ARG A 16 -24.76 -8.22 9.62
C ARG A 16 -23.36 -7.88 9.10
N VAL A 17 -23.24 -6.81 8.30
CA VAL A 17 -21.98 -6.41 7.66
C VAL A 17 -21.54 -5.05 8.18
N GLY A 18 -20.37 -4.98 8.81
CA GLY A 18 -19.71 -3.73 9.16
C GLY A 18 -19.09 -3.12 7.92
N ARG A 19 -19.52 -1.93 7.51
CA ARG A 19 -19.12 -1.30 6.24
C ARG A 19 -18.27 -0.06 6.47
N LEU A 20 -17.04 -0.11 5.95
CA LEU A 20 -16.12 1.03 5.84
C LEU A 20 -16.18 1.57 4.40
N ARG A 21 -16.89 2.68 4.18
CA ARG A 21 -17.00 3.29 2.86
C ARG A 21 -16.20 4.58 2.80
N LEU A 22 -15.08 4.57 2.06
CA LEU A 22 -14.25 5.76 1.90
C LEU A 22 -15.02 6.85 1.13
N ASN A 23 -15.00 8.09 1.60
CA ASN A 23 -15.89 9.15 1.11
C ASN A 23 -15.17 10.51 0.90
N ARG A 24 -13.98 10.44 0.30
CA ARG A 24 -13.17 11.61 -0.08
C ARG A 24 -12.75 11.55 -1.57
N PRO A 25 -13.70 11.50 -2.52
CA PRO A 25 -13.42 11.18 -3.92
C PRO A 25 -12.53 12.19 -4.65
N LYS A 26 -12.57 13.48 -4.26
CA LYS A 26 -11.70 14.53 -4.83
C LYS A 26 -10.21 14.28 -4.59
N ALA A 27 -9.87 13.58 -3.50
CA ALA A 27 -8.51 13.16 -3.18
C ALA A 27 -8.28 11.67 -3.48
N ILE A 28 -9.17 11.03 -4.26
CA ILE A 28 -9.14 9.59 -4.54
C ILE A 28 -9.03 8.80 -3.21
N HIS A 29 -9.80 9.27 -2.23
CA HIS A 29 -9.88 8.68 -0.89
C HIS A 29 -8.55 8.54 -0.15
N ALA A 30 -7.57 9.39 -0.43
CA ALA A 30 -6.29 9.39 0.29
C ALA A 30 -6.53 9.50 1.81
N LEU A 31 -5.88 8.60 2.57
CA LEU A 31 -6.10 8.38 3.99
C LEU A 31 -5.55 9.53 4.81
N THR A 32 -6.43 10.19 5.56
CA THR A 32 -6.05 11.16 6.60
C THR A 32 -5.94 10.45 7.95
N LEU A 33 -5.30 11.10 8.94
CA LEU A 33 -5.27 10.60 10.31
C LEU A 33 -6.69 10.37 10.86
N ASP A 34 -7.62 11.28 10.58
CA ASP A 34 -9.02 11.16 11.03
C ASP A 34 -9.72 9.94 10.43
N MET A 35 -9.47 9.66 9.14
CA MET A 35 -10.00 8.47 8.48
C MET A 35 -9.43 7.18 9.11
N VAL A 36 -8.12 7.13 9.32
CA VAL A 36 -7.44 5.98 9.97
C VAL A 36 -8.03 5.74 11.36
N GLN A 37 -8.20 6.79 12.16
CA GLN A 37 -8.76 6.68 13.50
C GLN A 37 -10.25 6.27 13.48
N ALA A 38 -11.05 6.80 12.55
CA ALA A 38 -12.46 6.44 12.40
C ALA A 38 -12.64 4.98 11.99
N MET A 39 -11.86 4.51 11.00
CA MET A 39 -11.83 3.11 10.59
C MET A 39 -11.38 2.20 11.75
N THR A 40 -10.35 2.60 12.48
CA THR A 40 -9.87 1.84 13.65
C THR A 40 -10.94 1.71 14.73
N ARG A 41 -11.63 2.81 15.08
CA ARG A 41 -12.71 2.78 16.07
C ARG A 41 -13.84 1.83 15.65
N ALA A 42 -14.29 1.92 14.41
CA ALA A 42 -15.34 1.05 13.88
C ALA A 42 -14.90 -0.43 13.88
N LEU A 43 -13.66 -0.71 13.47
CA LEU A 43 -13.11 -2.08 13.53
C LEU A 43 -13.01 -2.60 14.97
N VAL A 44 -12.62 -1.78 15.94
CA VAL A 44 -12.59 -2.20 17.36
C VAL A 44 -14.00 -2.47 17.87
N GLU A 45 -14.96 -1.59 17.59
CA GLU A 45 -16.36 -1.75 17.98
C GLU A 45 -16.97 -3.05 17.41
N TRP A 46 -16.78 -3.28 16.11
CA TRP A 46 -17.32 -4.47 15.46
C TRP A 46 -16.57 -5.75 15.79
N ARG A 47 -15.38 -5.69 16.39
CA ARG A 47 -14.52 -6.88 16.58
C ARG A 47 -15.24 -7.97 17.37
N ASN A 48 -15.84 -7.59 18.48
CA ASN A 48 -16.46 -8.51 19.45
C ASN A 48 -18.00 -8.50 19.37
N ASP A 49 -18.58 -7.67 18.50
CA ASP A 49 -20.03 -7.63 18.29
C ASP A 49 -20.52 -8.88 17.53
N PRO A 50 -21.28 -9.80 18.14
CA PRO A 50 -21.71 -11.03 17.46
C PRO A 50 -22.71 -10.78 16.32
N THR A 51 -23.28 -9.57 16.21
CA THR A 51 -24.22 -9.21 15.13
C THR A 51 -23.51 -8.88 13.82
N VAL A 52 -22.21 -8.56 13.87
CA VAL A 52 -21.37 -8.32 12.69
C VAL A 52 -20.64 -9.61 12.32
N GLU A 53 -20.86 -10.14 11.13
CA GLU A 53 -20.23 -11.38 10.64
C GLU A 53 -19.11 -11.12 9.63
N LEU A 54 -19.15 -9.98 8.94
CA LEU A 54 -18.28 -9.63 7.82
C LEU A 54 -17.92 -8.15 7.87
N VAL A 55 -16.69 -7.79 7.50
CA VAL A 55 -16.29 -6.40 7.24
C VAL A 55 -16.22 -6.18 5.73
N LEU A 56 -16.90 -5.15 5.23
CA LEU A 56 -16.87 -4.75 3.83
C LEU A 56 -16.21 -3.38 3.69
N ILE A 57 -15.23 -3.28 2.81
CA ILE A 57 -14.51 -2.04 2.53
C ILE A 57 -14.73 -1.66 1.07
N ASP A 58 -15.36 -0.51 0.86
CA ASP A 58 -15.59 0.06 -0.46
C ASP A 58 -15.43 1.58 -0.45
N HIS A 59 -15.80 2.23 -1.54
CA HIS A 59 -15.65 3.68 -1.67
C HIS A 59 -16.89 4.31 -2.33
N ALA A 60 -17.09 5.59 -2.06
CA ALA A 60 -18.01 6.44 -2.81
C ALA A 60 -17.52 6.66 -4.23
N GLU A 61 -18.42 7.04 -5.14
CA GLU A 61 -18.10 7.22 -6.56
C GLU A 61 -16.90 8.16 -6.77
N GLY A 62 -15.95 7.73 -7.60
CA GLY A 62 -14.70 8.44 -7.80
C GLY A 62 -13.76 7.71 -8.75
N ARG A 63 -12.55 8.24 -8.88
CA ARG A 63 -11.52 7.73 -9.81
C ARG A 63 -10.87 6.41 -9.35
N GLY A 64 -11.11 5.99 -8.12
CA GLY A 64 -10.57 4.75 -7.59
C GLY A 64 -10.81 4.56 -6.12
N PHE A 65 -10.44 3.38 -5.63
CA PHE A 65 -10.58 2.96 -4.25
C PHE A 65 -9.82 3.84 -3.26
N CYS A 66 -8.48 3.89 -3.32
CA CYS A 66 -7.65 4.66 -2.40
C CYS A 66 -6.27 4.91 -3.00
N ALA A 67 -5.87 6.19 -3.14
CA ALA A 67 -4.57 6.56 -3.71
C ALA A 67 -3.39 6.58 -2.71
N GLY A 68 -3.60 6.17 -1.46
CA GLY A 68 -2.56 6.06 -0.43
C GLY A 68 -2.79 6.96 0.77
N GLY A 69 -1.79 7.10 1.63
CA GLY A 69 -1.81 8.08 2.73
C GLY A 69 -1.78 9.53 2.20
N ASP A 70 -2.37 10.46 2.94
CA ASP A 70 -2.33 11.90 2.62
C ASP A 70 -0.97 12.51 2.98
N VAL A 71 0.06 12.11 2.24
CA VAL A 71 1.45 12.57 2.39
C VAL A 71 1.59 14.07 2.12
N VAL A 72 0.66 14.67 1.36
CA VAL A 72 0.63 16.12 1.12
C VAL A 72 0.32 16.87 2.43
N THR A 73 -0.64 16.37 3.21
CA THR A 73 -0.97 16.95 4.51
C THR A 73 0.20 16.80 5.49
N ILE A 74 0.90 15.65 5.47
CA ILE A 74 2.11 15.45 6.28
C ILE A 74 3.20 16.45 5.89
N ALA A 75 3.51 16.56 4.59
CA ALA A 75 4.55 17.46 4.08
C ALA A 75 4.27 18.94 4.37
N LYS A 76 3.00 19.36 4.32
CA LYS A 76 2.56 20.75 4.57
C LYS A 76 2.26 21.08 6.03
N SER A 77 2.47 20.15 6.97
CA SER A 77 2.11 20.37 8.37
C SER A 77 2.85 21.59 8.96
N ALA A 78 2.10 22.49 9.59
CA ALA A 78 2.63 23.67 10.27
C ALA A 78 3.49 23.31 11.50
N GLU A 79 3.27 22.13 12.09
CA GLU A 79 4.07 21.58 13.19
C GLU A 79 5.36 20.90 12.70
N GLY A 80 5.55 20.84 11.38
CA GLY A 80 6.62 20.11 10.71
C GLY A 80 6.21 18.69 10.34
N HIS A 81 6.68 18.23 9.18
CA HIS A 81 6.38 16.89 8.66
C HIS A 81 6.82 15.76 9.60
N GLY A 82 7.82 16.01 10.46
CA GLY A 82 8.27 15.06 11.47
C GLY A 82 7.18 14.67 12.47
N ALA A 83 6.51 15.66 13.08
CA ALA A 83 5.47 15.43 14.09
C ALA A 83 4.19 14.87 13.46
N ALA A 84 3.80 15.39 12.29
CA ALA A 84 2.64 14.87 11.55
C ALA A 84 2.86 13.41 11.10
N GLY A 85 4.08 13.08 10.66
CA GLY A 85 4.46 11.72 10.33
C GLY A 85 4.40 10.78 11.54
N ASP A 86 4.90 11.19 12.70
CA ASP A 86 4.80 10.39 13.94
C ASP A 86 3.34 10.02 14.24
N ALA A 87 2.43 11.01 14.20
CA ALA A 87 1.02 10.78 14.50
C ALA A 87 0.33 9.89 13.47
N PHE A 88 0.56 10.13 12.18
CA PHE A 88 -0.08 9.41 11.09
C PHE A 88 0.38 7.95 11.01
N PHE A 89 1.67 7.72 10.80
CA PHE A 89 2.20 6.37 10.55
C PHE A 89 2.03 5.46 11.77
N TYR A 90 2.11 5.99 13.00
CA TYR A 90 1.88 5.19 14.20
C TYR A 90 0.45 4.62 14.26
N GLN A 91 -0.54 5.44 13.91
CA GLN A 91 -1.95 5.03 13.89
C GLN A 91 -2.26 4.17 12.66
N GLU A 92 -1.70 4.49 11.50
CA GLU A 92 -1.91 3.70 10.27
C GLU A 92 -1.40 2.27 10.46
N TYR A 93 -0.21 2.09 11.01
CA TYR A 93 0.39 0.75 11.15
C TYR A 93 -0.36 -0.07 12.22
N ARG A 94 -0.87 0.60 13.27
CA ARG A 94 -1.79 -0.01 14.25
C ARG A 94 -3.08 -0.50 13.61
N MET A 95 -3.66 0.30 12.71
CA MET A 95 -4.84 -0.10 11.93
C MET A 95 -4.50 -1.26 10.99
N ASN A 96 -3.38 -1.22 10.25
CA ASN A 96 -2.99 -2.32 9.35
C ASN A 96 -2.80 -3.63 10.13
N HIS A 97 -2.17 -3.58 11.30
CA HIS A 97 -2.03 -4.73 12.20
C HIS A 97 -3.37 -5.27 12.69
N LEU A 98 -4.28 -4.39 13.13
CA LEU A 98 -5.64 -4.76 13.54
C LEU A 98 -6.38 -5.46 12.40
N MET A 99 -6.28 -4.94 11.17
CA MET A 99 -6.92 -5.53 9.99
C MET A 99 -6.31 -6.89 9.63
N TYR A 100 -4.99 -7.05 9.76
CA TYR A 100 -4.31 -8.32 9.44
C TYR A 100 -4.67 -9.44 10.42
N SER A 101 -4.82 -9.11 11.70
CA SER A 101 -5.16 -10.03 12.78
C SER A 101 -6.66 -10.05 13.12
N TYR A 102 -7.50 -9.54 12.21
CA TYR A 102 -8.93 -9.40 12.44
C TYR A 102 -9.65 -10.76 12.42
N PRO A 103 -10.51 -11.08 13.40
CA PRO A 103 -11.11 -12.42 13.56
C PRO A 103 -12.23 -12.67 12.55
N LYS A 104 -12.81 -11.60 11.99
CA LYS A 104 -13.89 -11.66 11.00
C LYS A 104 -13.31 -11.45 9.62
N ALA A 105 -13.94 -12.06 8.61
CA ALA A 105 -13.47 -11.89 7.24
C ALA A 105 -13.64 -10.43 6.78
N GLY A 106 -12.65 -9.93 6.04
CA GLY A 106 -12.73 -8.67 5.32
C GLY A 106 -12.90 -8.91 3.82
N VAL A 107 -13.81 -8.17 3.18
CA VAL A 107 -13.98 -8.08 1.72
C VAL A 107 -13.71 -6.65 1.29
N VAL A 108 -12.74 -6.45 0.39
CA VAL A 108 -12.39 -5.14 -0.16
C VAL A 108 -12.55 -5.11 -1.67
N PHE A 109 -13.07 -4.00 -2.20
CA PHE A 109 -13.25 -3.77 -3.64
C PHE A 109 -12.22 -2.76 -4.14
N LEU A 110 -11.27 -3.24 -4.96
CA LEU A 110 -10.15 -2.46 -5.51
C LEU A 110 -10.55 -1.76 -6.83
N ASP A 111 -11.79 -1.25 -6.92
CA ASP A 111 -12.29 -0.64 -8.15
C ASP A 111 -11.56 0.68 -8.42
N GLY A 112 -10.74 0.72 -9.46
CA GLY A 112 -9.89 1.88 -9.79
C GLY A 112 -8.54 1.92 -9.04
N ILE A 113 -8.00 3.13 -8.87
CA ILE A 113 -6.70 3.40 -8.25
C ILE A 113 -6.63 2.85 -6.81
N THR A 114 -5.66 1.98 -6.56
CA THR A 114 -5.31 1.38 -5.26
C THR A 114 -3.80 1.48 -5.06
N MET A 115 -3.32 2.44 -4.27
CA MET A 115 -1.87 2.70 -4.11
C MET A 115 -1.48 2.95 -2.66
N GLY A 116 -0.24 2.64 -2.28
CA GLY A 116 0.32 2.88 -0.94
C GLY A 116 -0.59 2.47 0.21
N GLY A 117 -0.97 3.41 1.08
CA GLY A 117 -1.95 3.16 2.15
C GLY A 117 -3.26 2.46 1.71
N GLY A 118 -3.70 2.62 0.45
CA GLY A 118 -4.80 1.86 -0.14
C GLY A 118 -4.53 0.35 -0.26
N VAL A 119 -3.27 -0.01 -0.54
CA VAL A 119 -2.78 -1.40 -0.44
C VAL A 119 -2.76 -1.85 1.02
N GLY A 120 -2.33 -0.98 1.94
CA GLY A 120 -2.31 -1.23 3.39
C GLY A 120 -3.67 -1.55 4.01
N ILE A 121 -4.76 -0.99 3.46
CA ILE A 121 -6.13 -1.27 3.90
C ILE A 121 -6.84 -2.34 3.03
N SER A 122 -6.14 -2.99 2.11
CA SER A 122 -6.72 -4.03 1.27
C SER A 122 -6.04 -5.39 1.39
N CYS A 123 -4.70 -5.45 1.35
CA CYS A 123 -3.97 -6.70 1.48
C CYS A 123 -4.30 -7.50 2.76
N PRO A 124 -4.54 -6.88 3.93
CA PRO A 124 -5.00 -7.61 5.11
C PRO A 124 -6.34 -8.35 4.95
N CYS A 125 -7.24 -7.88 4.08
CA CYS A 125 -8.59 -8.42 3.94
C CYS A 125 -8.57 -9.79 3.26
N ARG A 126 -9.21 -10.82 3.85
CA ARG A 126 -9.28 -12.19 3.28
C ARG A 126 -9.68 -12.23 1.80
N TYR A 127 -10.63 -11.39 1.39
CA TYR A 127 -11.09 -11.28 0.01
C TYR A 127 -10.78 -9.91 -0.57
N ARG A 128 -10.08 -9.90 -1.71
CA ARG A 128 -9.65 -8.69 -2.43
C ARG A 128 -10.15 -8.79 -3.86
N VAL A 129 -11.17 -8.00 -4.18
CA VAL A 129 -11.85 -8.03 -5.47
C VAL A 129 -11.26 -6.96 -6.38
N ALA A 130 -10.55 -7.38 -7.42
CA ALA A 130 -10.14 -6.50 -8.50
C ALA A 130 -11.22 -6.40 -9.59
N THR A 131 -11.14 -5.35 -10.40
CA THR A 131 -11.99 -5.08 -11.56
C THR A 131 -11.13 -4.76 -12.77
N GLU A 132 -11.76 -4.57 -13.93
CA GLU A 132 -11.10 -4.04 -15.13
C GLU A 132 -10.55 -2.61 -14.94
N ARG A 133 -10.99 -1.90 -13.89
CA ARG A 133 -10.54 -0.55 -13.57
C ARG A 133 -9.39 -0.52 -12.56
N THR A 134 -9.12 -1.62 -11.86
CA THR A 134 -8.08 -1.67 -10.83
C THR A 134 -6.73 -1.18 -11.39
N VAL A 135 -6.11 -0.24 -10.67
CA VAL A 135 -4.75 0.22 -10.90
C VAL A 135 -3.99 0.14 -9.59
N PHE A 136 -3.26 -0.96 -9.42
CA PHE A 136 -2.46 -1.23 -8.22
C PHE A 136 -1.03 -0.73 -8.41
N SER A 137 -0.46 -0.06 -7.40
CA SER A 137 0.95 0.35 -7.40
C SER A 137 1.45 0.62 -5.99
N MET A 138 2.75 0.43 -5.77
CA MET A 138 3.48 0.93 -4.60
C MET A 138 4.48 2.01 -5.08
N PRO A 139 4.04 3.27 -5.23
CA PRO A 139 4.82 4.34 -5.86
C PRO A 139 5.76 5.10 -4.91
N GLU A 140 6.03 4.56 -3.72
CA GLU A 140 6.68 5.28 -2.62
C GLU A 140 8.12 5.72 -2.95
N THR A 141 8.86 4.93 -3.72
CA THR A 141 10.23 5.27 -4.15
C THR A 141 10.29 6.52 -5.02
N ALA A 142 9.19 6.84 -5.73
CA ALA A 142 9.06 8.07 -6.52
C ALA A 142 8.82 9.33 -5.67
N ILE A 143 8.53 9.17 -4.37
CA ILE A 143 8.31 10.29 -3.43
C ILE A 143 9.27 10.24 -2.23
N GLY A 144 10.41 9.55 -2.36
CA GLY A 144 11.41 9.48 -1.29
C GLY A 144 11.01 8.64 -0.08
N LEU A 145 10.08 7.71 -0.27
CA LEU A 145 9.64 6.74 0.74
C LEU A 145 9.82 5.30 0.21
N PHE A 146 9.44 4.28 0.95
CA PHE A 146 9.57 2.87 0.55
C PHE A 146 8.20 2.19 0.62
N PRO A 147 7.96 1.08 -0.11
CA PRO A 147 6.71 0.33 0.01
C PRO A 147 6.52 -0.14 1.45
N ASP A 148 5.54 0.44 2.13
CA ASP A 148 5.31 0.25 3.55
C ASP A 148 3.93 -0.39 3.82
N VAL A 149 3.29 -0.10 4.96
CA VAL A 149 1.95 -0.59 5.34
C VAL A 149 1.76 -2.12 5.23
N GLY A 150 2.84 -2.87 5.46
CA GLY A 150 2.92 -4.32 5.39
C GLY A 150 3.36 -4.86 4.05
N ALA A 151 3.76 -4.01 3.10
CA ALA A 151 4.30 -4.45 1.82
C ALA A 151 5.50 -5.39 1.97
N GLY A 152 6.32 -5.24 3.02
CA GLY A 152 7.35 -6.22 3.36
C GLY A 152 6.78 -7.62 3.59
N ARG A 153 5.61 -7.75 4.23
CA ARG A 153 4.87 -9.02 4.36
C ARG A 153 4.33 -9.51 3.01
N TYR A 154 3.61 -8.65 2.28
CA TYR A 154 2.85 -9.08 1.10
C TYR A 154 3.71 -9.23 -0.15
N LEU A 155 4.54 -8.23 -0.47
CA LEU A 155 5.33 -8.19 -1.70
C LEU A 155 6.46 -9.21 -1.66
N SER A 156 7.15 -9.39 -0.53
CA SER A 156 8.27 -10.35 -0.44
C SER A 156 7.87 -11.82 -0.67
N ARG A 157 6.56 -12.11 -0.69
CA ARG A 157 5.99 -13.44 -0.95
C ARG A 157 5.47 -13.60 -2.38
N LEU A 158 5.64 -12.59 -3.22
CA LEU A 158 5.35 -12.69 -4.65
C LEU A 158 6.34 -13.61 -5.35
N ARG A 159 5.95 -14.09 -6.54
CA ARG A 159 6.76 -14.97 -7.36
C ARG A 159 8.08 -14.29 -7.77
N GLY A 160 9.20 -14.98 -7.54
CA GLY A 160 10.50 -14.60 -8.08
C GLY A 160 10.95 -13.21 -7.63
N ARG A 161 11.29 -12.34 -8.58
CA ARG A 161 11.75 -10.96 -8.32
C ARG A 161 10.70 -9.88 -8.59
N ALA A 162 9.42 -10.28 -8.62
CA ALA A 162 8.30 -9.36 -8.82
C ALA A 162 8.27 -8.25 -7.76
N ALA A 163 8.60 -8.57 -6.50
CA ALA A 163 8.63 -7.59 -5.42
C ALA A 163 9.61 -6.43 -5.68
N GLN A 164 10.85 -6.77 -6.06
CA GLN A 164 11.90 -5.81 -6.36
C GLN A 164 11.56 -4.98 -7.61
N PHE A 165 11.02 -5.63 -8.64
CA PHE A 165 10.51 -4.93 -9.81
C PHE A 165 9.44 -3.89 -9.42
N LEU A 166 8.42 -4.27 -8.65
CA LEU A 166 7.35 -3.37 -8.24
C LEU A 166 7.87 -2.22 -7.36
N ALA A 167 8.70 -2.53 -6.37
CA ALA A 167 9.25 -1.55 -5.43
C ALA A 167 10.13 -0.50 -6.13
N LEU A 168 10.98 -0.93 -7.06
CA LEU A 168 11.94 -0.05 -7.73
C LEU A 168 11.33 0.75 -8.88
N THR A 169 10.40 0.16 -9.63
CA THR A 169 9.85 0.78 -10.85
C THR A 169 8.54 1.52 -10.62
N SER A 170 7.88 1.28 -9.48
CA SER A 170 6.52 1.73 -9.22
C SER A 170 5.55 1.34 -10.34
N ALA A 171 5.77 0.14 -10.91
CA ALA A 171 4.96 -0.35 -12.00
C ALA A 171 3.48 -0.47 -11.59
N ARG A 172 2.60 -0.07 -12.51
CA ARG A 172 1.16 -0.17 -12.35
C ARG A 172 0.69 -1.51 -12.85
N LEU A 173 0.02 -2.24 -11.98
CA LEU A 173 -0.64 -3.50 -12.28
C LEU A 173 -2.13 -3.24 -12.51
N ASP A 174 -2.68 -3.87 -13.56
CA ASP A 174 -4.13 -3.94 -13.72
C ASP A 174 -4.75 -5.08 -12.88
N GLY A 175 -6.08 -5.20 -12.89
CA GLY A 175 -6.78 -6.21 -12.11
C GLY A 175 -6.40 -7.66 -12.46
N ALA A 176 -6.06 -7.92 -13.74
CA ALA A 176 -5.60 -9.24 -14.17
C ALA A 176 -4.24 -9.58 -13.57
N GLU A 177 -3.31 -8.62 -13.62
CA GLU A 177 -1.98 -8.75 -13.01
C GLU A 177 -2.05 -8.88 -11.49
N CYS A 178 -2.97 -8.17 -10.83
CA CYS A 178 -3.24 -8.33 -9.40
C CYS A 178 -3.70 -9.76 -9.07
N LEU A 179 -4.59 -10.35 -9.88
CA LEU A 179 -5.03 -11.72 -9.67
C LEU A 179 -3.89 -12.73 -9.90
N ALA A 180 -3.14 -12.57 -10.99
CA ALA A 180 -2.00 -13.45 -11.33
C ALA A 180 -0.91 -13.46 -10.24
N LEU A 181 -0.67 -12.30 -9.62
CA LEU A 181 0.27 -12.14 -8.50
C LEU A 181 -0.35 -12.48 -7.13
N ARG A 182 -1.64 -12.84 -7.05
CA ARG A 182 -2.38 -13.08 -5.80
C ARG A 182 -2.49 -11.85 -4.88
N LEU A 183 -2.30 -10.66 -5.42
CA LEU A 183 -2.59 -9.39 -4.74
C LEU A 183 -4.11 -9.14 -4.68
N ALA A 184 -4.84 -9.65 -5.67
CA ALA A 184 -6.29 -9.84 -5.63
C ALA A 184 -6.62 -11.33 -5.53
N THR A 185 -7.78 -11.68 -4.98
CA THR A 185 -8.29 -13.06 -4.95
C THR A 185 -9.39 -13.33 -5.97
N HIS A 186 -10.10 -12.29 -6.38
CA HIS A 186 -11.20 -12.39 -7.33
C HIS A 186 -11.07 -11.26 -8.35
N TYR A 187 -11.59 -11.52 -9.55
CA TYR A 187 -11.74 -10.52 -10.59
C TYR A 187 -13.21 -10.48 -11.01
N ILE A 188 -13.87 -9.36 -10.73
CA ILE A 188 -15.30 -9.16 -10.95
C ILE A 188 -15.47 -7.86 -11.76
N PRO A 189 -16.22 -7.86 -12.88
CA PRO A 189 -16.53 -6.65 -13.63
C PRO A 189 -17.15 -5.57 -12.76
N SER A 190 -16.75 -4.31 -12.98
CA SER A 190 -17.20 -3.18 -12.16
C SER A 190 -18.73 -3.00 -12.16
N ASP A 191 -19.42 -3.38 -13.24
CA ASP A 191 -20.87 -3.28 -13.39
C ASP A 191 -21.67 -4.28 -12.53
N ARG A 192 -21.01 -5.32 -11.99
CA ARG A 192 -21.62 -6.30 -11.08
C ARG A 192 -21.42 -5.96 -9.61
N LEU A 193 -20.55 -5.00 -9.28
CA LEU A 193 -20.13 -4.79 -7.89
C LEU A 193 -21.29 -4.43 -6.95
N ASP A 194 -22.25 -3.62 -7.39
CA ASP A 194 -23.38 -3.23 -6.54
C ASP A 194 -24.26 -4.44 -6.19
N ALA A 195 -24.51 -5.32 -7.16
CA ALA A 195 -25.24 -6.57 -6.93
C ALA A 195 -24.47 -7.52 -6.00
N VAL A 196 -23.15 -7.62 -6.15
CA VAL A 196 -22.29 -8.42 -5.27
C VAL A 196 -22.30 -7.88 -3.84
N LYS A 197 -22.14 -6.57 -3.66
CA LYS A 197 -22.19 -5.92 -2.35
C LYS A 197 -23.53 -6.14 -1.67
N GLN A 198 -24.64 -6.01 -2.41
CA GLN A 198 -25.97 -6.30 -1.90
C GLN A 198 -26.10 -7.76 -1.46
N ALA A 199 -25.64 -8.71 -2.29
CA ALA A 199 -25.68 -10.13 -1.94
C ALA A 199 -24.85 -10.45 -0.68
N LEU A 200 -23.69 -9.81 -0.49
CA LEU A 200 -22.87 -9.93 0.72
C LEU A 200 -23.57 -9.38 1.96
N THR A 201 -24.30 -8.26 1.84
CA THR A 201 -25.13 -7.72 2.92
C THR A 201 -26.25 -8.69 3.32
N GLU A 202 -26.92 -9.30 2.35
CA GLU A 202 -28.04 -10.23 2.59
C GLU A 202 -27.57 -11.58 3.15
N ARG A 203 -26.44 -12.10 2.65
CA ARG A 203 -25.92 -13.45 2.94
C ARG A 203 -24.42 -13.43 3.28
N PRO A 204 -24.00 -12.79 4.38
CA PRO A 204 -22.58 -12.67 4.75
C PRO A 204 -21.89 -13.99 5.12
N GLY A 205 -22.64 -15.08 5.32
CA GLY A 205 -22.08 -16.43 5.47
C GLY A 205 -21.62 -17.08 4.15
N ASP A 206 -22.10 -16.59 3.01
CA ASP A 206 -21.90 -17.21 1.69
C ASP A 206 -20.79 -16.51 0.86
N VAL A 207 -19.85 -15.80 1.50
CA VAL A 207 -18.88 -14.91 0.82
C VAL A 207 -18.14 -15.61 -0.33
N GLU A 208 -17.60 -16.81 -0.08
CA GLU A 208 -16.84 -17.55 -1.10
C GLU A 208 -17.71 -17.87 -2.32
N GLN A 209 -18.94 -18.34 -2.10
CA GLN A 209 -19.87 -18.68 -3.18
C GLN A 209 -20.29 -17.43 -3.96
N ILE A 210 -20.64 -16.34 -3.27
CA ILE A 210 -21.06 -15.08 -3.90
C ILE A 210 -19.94 -14.50 -4.78
N LEU A 211 -18.72 -14.48 -4.27
CA LEU A 211 -17.57 -13.96 -5.03
C LEU A 211 -17.19 -14.89 -6.19
N ALA A 212 -17.26 -16.21 -6.00
CA ALA A 212 -16.99 -17.19 -7.06
C ALA A 212 -18.01 -17.08 -8.21
N ASP A 213 -19.30 -17.00 -7.91
CA ASP A 213 -20.37 -16.89 -8.92
C ASP A 213 -20.30 -15.59 -9.72
N ALA A 214 -19.82 -14.51 -9.11
CA ALA A 214 -19.68 -13.22 -9.77
C ALA A 214 -18.37 -13.06 -10.55
N SER A 215 -17.36 -13.88 -10.25
CA SER A 215 -16.03 -13.80 -10.86
C SER A 215 -16.04 -14.22 -12.32
N GLU A 216 -15.14 -13.64 -13.10
CA GLU A 216 -14.87 -14.05 -14.46
C GLU A 216 -13.39 -14.32 -14.70
N THR A 217 -13.08 -14.92 -15.84
CA THR A 217 -11.68 -15.04 -16.28
C THR A 217 -11.21 -13.66 -16.74
N PRO A 218 -10.17 -13.09 -16.10
CA PRO A 218 -9.64 -11.79 -16.54
C PRO A 218 -8.95 -11.89 -17.90
N PRO A 219 -8.67 -10.76 -18.57
CA PRO A 219 -7.76 -10.73 -19.71
C PRO A 219 -6.36 -11.25 -19.32
N PRO A 220 -5.50 -11.65 -20.29
CA PRO A 220 -4.15 -12.11 -20.00
C PRO A 220 -3.34 -11.08 -19.21
N ALA A 221 -2.72 -11.51 -18.11
CA ALA A 221 -1.90 -10.67 -17.26
C ALA A 221 -0.54 -10.36 -17.93
N ARG A 222 -0.27 -9.09 -18.23
CA ARG A 222 0.95 -8.69 -18.96
C ARG A 222 2.23 -9.10 -18.22
N ILE A 223 2.23 -9.06 -16.89
CA ILE A 223 3.39 -9.44 -16.08
C ILE A 223 3.85 -10.88 -16.33
N GLU A 224 2.95 -11.80 -16.69
CA GLU A 224 3.32 -13.20 -16.91
C GLU A 224 4.32 -13.37 -18.06
N SER A 225 4.17 -12.57 -19.11
CA SER A 225 5.09 -12.53 -20.24
C SER A 225 6.46 -11.91 -19.93
N ASN A 226 6.60 -11.25 -18.77
CA ASN A 226 7.81 -10.56 -18.34
C ASN A 226 8.52 -11.26 -17.18
N TYR A 227 7.96 -12.34 -16.63
CA TYR A 227 8.50 -13.02 -15.45
C TYR A 227 9.97 -13.41 -15.59
N GLU A 228 10.37 -14.05 -16.69
CA GLU A 228 11.77 -14.46 -16.89
C GLU A 228 12.73 -13.25 -16.93
N ARG A 229 12.28 -12.14 -17.55
CA ARG A 229 13.07 -10.90 -17.64
C ARG A 229 13.17 -10.24 -16.27
N ILE A 230 12.07 -10.16 -15.54
CA ILE A 230 12.03 -9.64 -14.17
C ILE A 230 12.97 -10.45 -13.28
N ASP A 231 12.84 -11.77 -13.29
CA ASP A 231 13.64 -12.68 -12.46
C ASP A 231 15.14 -12.55 -12.77
N ARG A 232 15.51 -12.38 -14.05
CA ARG A 232 16.91 -12.19 -14.48
C ARG A 232 17.44 -10.80 -14.15
N LEU A 233 16.72 -9.74 -14.53
CA LEU A 233 17.22 -8.36 -14.51
C LEU A 233 17.14 -7.72 -13.12
N PHE A 234 16.24 -8.21 -12.26
CA PHE A 234 16.11 -7.77 -10.87
C PHE A 234 16.72 -8.76 -9.88
N ALA A 235 17.58 -9.69 -10.32
CA ALA A 235 18.11 -10.80 -9.52
C ALA A 235 18.95 -10.37 -8.29
N SER A 236 19.69 -9.27 -8.39
CA SER A 236 20.55 -8.79 -7.29
C SER A 236 19.74 -8.03 -6.23
N ASP A 237 20.20 -8.07 -4.98
CA ASP A 237 19.69 -7.22 -3.89
C ASP A 237 20.44 -5.87 -3.80
N ARG A 238 21.39 -5.62 -4.72
CA ARG A 238 22.12 -4.35 -4.84
C ARG A 238 21.57 -3.54 -6.01
N LEU A 239 21.24 -2.28 -5.76
CA LEU A 239 20.64 -1.40 -6.76
C LEU A 239 21.54 -1.20 -7.98
N GLU A 240 22.83 -0.99 -7.76
CA GLU A 240 23.82 -0.78 -8.82
C GLU A 240 23.88 -1.97 -9.78
N ASP A 241 23.83 -3.20 -9.25
CA ASP A 241 23.88 -4.42 -10.06
C ASP A 241 22.61 -4.56 -10.93
N ILE A 242 21.43 -4.20 -10.37
CA ILE A 242 20.16 -4.19 -11.13
C ILE A 242 20.22 -3.16 -12.26
N LEU A 243 20.72 -1.95 -11.98
CA LEU A 243 20.86 -0.89 -12.98
C LEU A 243 21.83 -1.31 -14.08
N ALA A 244 22.97 -1.91 -13.73
CA ALA A 244 23.94 -2.42 -14.68
C ALA A 244 23.36 -3.58 -15.53
N ALA A 245 22.57 -4.47 -14.93
CA ALA A 245 21.91 -5.56 -15.65
C ALA A 245 20.87 -5.03 -16.67
N LEU A 246 20.07 -4.04 -16.29
CA LEU A 246 19.11 -3.38 -17.19
C LEU A 246 19.82 -2.66 -18.34
N GLU A 247 20.89 -1.93 -18.05
CA GLU A 247 21.68 -1.20 -19.05
C GLU A 247 22.39 -2.15 -20.03
N ALA A 248 22.90 -3.28 -19.53
CA ALA A 248 23.55 -4.29 -20.38
C ALA A 248 22.57 -5.11 -21.24
N ASP A 249 21.31 -5.25 -20.83
CA ASP A 249 20.27 -5.94 -21.60
C ASP A 249 19.92 -5.17 -22.89
N GLY A 250 19.83 -3.84 -22.81
CA GLY A 250 19.66 -2.94 -23.96
C GLY A 250 18.35 -3.13 -24.75
N SER A 251 17.37 -3.87 -24.21
CA SER A 251 16.04 -3.96 -24.81
C SER A 251 15.20 -2.73 -24.49
N GLU A 252 14.23 -2.39 -25.35
CA GLU A 252 13.29 -1.28 -25.11
C GLU A 252 12.56 -1.41 -23.76
N TRP A 253 12.27 -2.66 -23.35
CA TRP A 253 11.68 -2.93 -22.04
C TRP A 253 12.64 -2.57 -20.91
N ALA A 254 13.89 -3.02 -20.97
CA ALA A 254 14.89 -2.74 -19.94
C ALA A 254 15.21 -1.24 -19.86
N ASP A 255 15.35 -0.56 -21.00
CA ASP A 255 15.57 0.88 -21.08
C ASP A 255 14.44 1.69 -20.43
N LYS A 256 13.19 1.25 -20.63
CA LYS A 256 12.01 1.88 -20.03
C LYS A 256 12.00 1.72 -18.51
N GLU A 257 12.27 0.53 -17.99
CA GLU A 257 12.31 0.30 -16.55
C GLU A 257 13.52 0.99 -15.90
N LEU A 258 14.68 0.99 -16.56
CA LEU A 258 15.87 1.75 -16.14
C LEU A 258 15.56 3.26 -16.05
N ALA A 259 14.89 3.82 -17.06
CA ALA A 259 14.50 5.23 -17.06
C ALA A 259 13.48 5.58 -15.97
N ARG A 260 12.67 4.62 -15.50
CA ARG A 260 11.79 4.81 -14.34
C ARG A 260 12.58 4.83 -13.04
N ILE A 261 13.42 3.82 -12.81
CA ILE A 261 14.21 3.70 -11.58
C ILE A 261 15.12 4.92 -11.40
N ARG A 262 15.74 5.42 -12.49
CA ARG A 262 16.60 6.63 -12.47
C ARG A 262 15.87 7.91 -12.05
N LYS A 263 14.53 7.94 -12.04
CA LYS A 263 13.74 9.09 -11.56
C LYS A 263 13.39 8.99 -10.08
N HIS A 264 13.62 7.85 -9.44
CA HIS A 264 13.24 7.60 -8.05
C HIS A 264 14.39 7.94 -7.10
N SER A 265 14.07 8.12 -5.81
CA SER A 265 15.09 8.38 -4.79
C SER A 265 16.04 7.18 -4.69
N PRO A 266 17.36 7.37 -4.87
CA PRO A 266 18.33 6.28 -4.73
C PRO A 266 18.34 5.69 -3.31
N LEU A 267 18.21 6.54 -2.29
CA LEU A 267 18.14 6.10 -0.90
C LEU A 267 16.91 5.22 -0.69
N ALA A 268 15.75 5.67 -1.17
CA ALA A 268 14.50 4.95 -0.99
C ALA A 268 14.47 3.62 -1.76
N CYS A 269 15.08 3.57 -2.94
CA CYS A 269 15.29 2.33 -3.70
C CYS A 269 16.14 1.32 -2.93
N LYS A 270 17.28 1.73 -2.35
CA LYS A 270 18.15 0.85 -1.55
C LYS A 270 17.47 0.39 -0.26
N VAL A 271 16.73 1.28 0.42
CA VAL A 271 15.92 0.94 1.60
C VAL A 271 14.85 -0.09 1.25
N SER A 272 14.18 0.06 0.12
CA SER A 272 13.16 -0.88 -0.36
C SER A 272 13.73 -2.27 -0.65
N LEU A 273 14.89 -2.35 -1.31
CA LEU A 273 15.59 -3.62 -1.54
C LEU A 273 15.95 -4.31 -0.22
N ARG A 274 16.54 -3.55 0.73
CA ARG A 274 16.87 -4.10 2.04
C ARG A 274 15.65 -4.56 2.81
N LEU A 275 14.54 -3.80 2.79
CA LEU A 275 13.29 -4.23 3.41
C LEU A 275 12.87 -5.60 2.86
N LEU A 276 12.81 -5.76 1.54
CA LEU A 276 12.42 -7.02 0.90
C LEU A 276 13.35 -8.20 1.23
N THR A 277 14.61 -7.95 1.58
CA THR A 277 15.55 -8.97 2.08
C THR A 277 15.34 -9.29 3.57
N GLU A 278 14.95 -8.31 4.40
CA GLU A 278 14.73 -8.47 5.84
C GLU A 278 13.34 -9.01 6.19
N SER A 279 12.30 -8.64 5.44
CA SER A 279 10.90 -9.00 5.72
C SER A 279 10.63 -10.51 5.77
N PRO A 280 11.19 -11.36 4.89
CA PRO A 280 11.03 -12.81 5.00
C PRO A 280 11.57 -13.40 6.31
N ARG A 281 12.45 -12.68 7.01
CA ARG A 281 13.03 -13.09 8.30
C ARG A 281 12.15 -12.72 9.50
N GLN A 282 11.13 -11.89 9.31
CA GLN A 282 10.23 -11.46 10.39
C GLN A 282 9.18 -12.54 10.67
N PRO A 283 9.15 -13.14 11.88
CA PRO A 283 8.31 -14.30 12.14
C PRO A 283 6.82 -13.96 12.14
N THR A 284 6.43 -12.79 12.66
CA THR A 284 5.03 -12.36 12.73
C THR A 284 4.80 -11.06 11.95
N PHE A 285 3.53 -10.77 11.62
CA PHE A 285 3.17 -9.48 11.03
C PHE A 285 3.46 -8.31 11.98
N GLU A 286 3.37 -8.54 13.29
CA GLU A 286 3.73 -7.55 14.31
C GLU A 286 5.22 -7.17 14.23
N ASP A 287 6.10 -8.15 14.00
CA ASP A 287 7.54 -7.90 13.80
C ASP A 287 7.81 -7.16 12.49
N GLU A 288 7.05 -7.45 11.43
CA GLU A 288 7.09 -6.67 10.19
C GLU A 288 6.71 -5.21 10.44
N MET A 289 5.61 -4.97 11.16
CA MET A 289 5.15 -3.62 11.47
C MET A 289 6.15 -2.85 12.32
N ARG A 290 6.84 -3.51 13.26
CA ARG A 290 7.94 -2.90 14.02
C ARG A 290 9.12 -2.51 13.11
N LEU A 291 9.52 -3.40 12.21
CA LEU A 291 10.58 -3.15 11.23
C LEU A 291 10.23 -1.97 10.33
N GLU A 292 9.09 -2.04 9.65
CA GLU A 292 8.64 -0.99 8.74
C GLU A 292 8.46 0.33 9.50
N TYR A 293 7.93 0.33 10.73
CA TYR A 293 7.76 1.56 11.50
C TYR A 293 9.11 2.21 11.86
N ALA A 294 10.10 1.40 12.22
CA ALA A 294 11.45 1.89 12.46
C ALA A 294 12.06 2.55 11.20
N VAL A 295 11.78 2.00 10.02
CA VAL A 295 12.22 2.56 8.74
C VAL A 295 11.44 3.85 8.44
N VAL A 296 10.11 3.83 8.49
CA VAL A 296 9.26 4.99 8.12
C VAL A 296 9.51 6.20 8.99
N SER A 297 9.68 5.98 10.31
CA SER A 297 10.01 7.03 11.27
C SER A 297 11.32 7.76 10.94
N ARG A 298 12.20 7.18 10.12
CA ARG A 298 13.41 7.87 9.65
C ARG A 298 13.26 8.40 8.24
N MET A 299 12.52 7.69 7.39
CA MET A 299 12.37 8.02 5.97
C MET A 299 11.60 9.32 5.74
N TYR A 300 10.44 9.55 6.39
CA TYR A 300 9.69 10.80 6.16
C TYR A 300 10.37 12.06 6.72
N ARG A 301 11.47 11.89 7.47
CA ARG A 301 12.32 12.99 7.96
C ARG A 301 13.50 13.30 7.04
N GLN A 302 13.74 12.46 6.03
CA GLN A 302 14.79 12.69 5.05
C GLN A 302 14.39 13.79 4.08
N HIS A 303 15.41 14.42 3.50
CA HIS A 303 15.27 15.38 2.41
C HIS A 303 14.32 14.88 1.30
N ASP A 304 14.56 13.65 0.84
CA ASP A 304 13.87 13.09 -0.33
C ASP A 304 12.37 12.93 -0.13
N PHE A 305 11.87 12.74 1.09
CA PHE A 305 10.42 12.68 1.31
C PHE A 305 9.74 14.01 0.96
N LEU A 306 10.24 15.11 1.54
CA LEU A 306 9.66 16.44 1.29
C LEU A 306 9.83 16.85 -0.17
N GLU A 307 11.02 16.63 -0.73
CA GLU A 307 11.32 16.93 -2.13
C GLU A 307 10.43 16.14 -3.09
N GLY A 308 10.32 14.83 -2.86
CA GLY A 308 9.53 13.93 -3.70
C GLY A 308 8.04 14.24 -3.66
N VAL A 309 7.49 14.44 -2.47
CA VAL A 309 6.08 14.85 -2.32
C VAL A 309 5.83 16.20 -2.97
N THR A 310 6.76 17.16 -2.83
CA THR A 310 6.62 18.48 -3.43
C THR A 310 6.62 18.41 -4.95
N ALA A 311 7.63 17.78 -5.54
CA ALA A 311 7.77 17.63 -6.98
C ALA A 311 6.64 16.82 -7.63
N ALA A 312 6.15 15.76 -6.96
CA ALA A 312 5.12 14.89 -7.54
C ALA A 312 3.69 15.40 -7.33
N LEU A 313 3.38 15.96 -6.15
CA LEU A 313 1.98 16.16 -5.73
C LEU A 313 1.62 17.62 -5.43
N ILE A 314 2.57 18.44 -4.96
CA ILE A 314 2.30 19.83 -4.58
C ILE A 314 2.52 20.76 -5.78
N GLU A 315 3.75 20.83 -6.27
CA GLU A 315 4.15 21.66 -7.41
C GLU A 315 3.98 20.93 -8.74
N LYS A 316 3.97 19.60 -8.71
CA LYS A 316 3.75 18.73 -9.88
C LYS A 316 4.76 18.99 -11.00
N THR A 317 6.00 19.33 -10.65
CA THR A 317 7.12 19.50 -11.59
C THR A 317 7.55 18.16 -12.19
N GLY A 318 7.38 17.06 -11.45
CA GLY A 318 7.84 15.73 -11.85
C GLY A 318 9.36 15.56 -11.89
N ASN A 319 10.13 16.53 -11.37
CA ASN A 319 11.59 16.55 -11.43
C ASN A 319 12.19 16.81 -10.03
N PRO A 320 12.10 15.84 -9.12
CA PRO A 320 12.69 15.95 -7.78
C PRO A 320 14.23 15.97 -7.83
N VAL A 321 14.84 16.72 -6.91
CA VAL A 321 16.30 16.80 -6.72
C VAL A 321 16.72 15.92 -5.54
N TRP A 322 17.02 14.66 -5.80
CA TRP A 322 17.36 13.71 -4.74
C TRP A 322 18.69 14.00 -4.05
N ASN A 323 18.78 13.64 -2.77
CA ASN A 323 19.99 13.71 -1.97
C ASN A 323 20.15 12.47 -1.07
N PRO A 324 21.10 11.55 -1.38
CA PRO A 324 22.07 11.61 -2.49
C PRO A 324 21.44 11.47 -3.89
N ALA A 325 22.03 12.14 -4.88
CA ALA A 325 21.49 12.17 -6.25
C ALA A 325 21.72 10.87 -7.05
N THR A 326 22.70 10.04 -6.65
CA THR A 326 23.03 8.80 -7.35
C THR A 326 23.06 7.60 -6.40
N PRO A 327 22.85 6.37 -6.90
CA PRO A 327 22.98 5.14 -6.12
C PRO A 327 24.31 5.04 -5.36
N GLU A 328 25.42 5.36 -6.00
CA GLU A 328 26.78 5.25 -5.44
C GLU A 328 27.00 6.24 -4.28
N GLY A 329 26.29 7.38 -4.30
CA GLY A 329 26.31 8.34 -3.21
C GLY A 329 25.60 7.84 -1.94
N VAL A 330 24.74 6.83 -2.05
CA VAL A 330 24.07 6.22 -0.90
C VAL A 330 24.97 5.14 -0.30
N THR A 331 25.62 5.47 0.82
CA THR A 331 26.50 4.54 1.52
C THR A 331 25.73 3.50 2.34
N ASP A 332 26.35 2.35 2.61
CA ASP A 332 25.76 1.31 3.46
C ASP A 332 25.43 1.85 4.86
N ALA A 333 26.27 2.73 5.42
CA ALA A 333 26.05 3.37 6.70
C ALA A 333 24.76 4.23 6.74
N MET A 334 24.39 4.88 5.63
CA MET A 334 23.13 5.61 5.53
C MET A 334 21.94 4.66 5.59
N VAL A 335 22.01 3.54 4.88
CA VAL A 335 20.95 2.52 4.91
C VAL A 335 20.89 1.87 6.30
N ASP A 336 22.02 1.52 6.91
CA ASP A 336 22.09 0.95 8.27
C ASP A 336 21.46 1.87 9.32
N ALA A 337 21.68 3.18 9.21
CA ALA A 337 21.07 4.15 10.11
C ALA A 337 19.53 4.13 10.05
N ILE A 338 18.95 3.87 8.86
CA ILE A 338 17.49 3.74 8.68
C ILE A 338 16.95 2.48 9.38
N PHE A 339 17.69 1.38 9.34
CA PHE A 339 17.27 0.09 9.90
C PHE A 339 17.66 -0.12 11.37
N THR A 340 18.32 0.87 11.99
CA THR A 340 18.68 0.79 13.40
C THR A 340 17.42 0.72 14.28
N ALA A 341 17.44 -0.09 15.34
CA ALA A 341 16.32 -0.19 16.28
C ALA A 341 15.95 1.19 16.85
N LEU A 342 14.65 1.43 17.05
CA LEU A 342 14.18 2.64 17.71
C LEU A 342 14.42 2.57 19.23
N PRO A 343 14.64 3.71 19.91
CA PRO A 343 14.65 3.75 21.38
C PRO A 343 13.33 3.19 21.94
N ALA A 344 13.37 2.49 23.08
CA ALA A 344 12.20 1.82 23.67
C ALA A 344 10.96 2.71 23.87
N LYS A 345 11.13 4.04 24.08
CA LYS A 345 10.02 4.99 24.22
C LYS A 345 9.37 5.41 22.89
N LYS A 346 9.96 5.01 21.77
CA LYS A 346 9.54 5.35 20.41
C LYS A 346 9.22 4.10 19.57
N THR A 347 9.35 2.91 20.14
CA THR A 347 9.00 1.67 19.43
C THR A 347 7.51 1.62 19.17
N TRP A 348 7.14 1.09 18.01
CA TRP A 348 5.74 0.81 17.71
C TRP A 348 5.26 -0.45 18.42
N ASP A 349 3.99 -0.42 18.78
CA ASP A 349 3.27 -1.48 19.46
C ASP A 349 1.85 -1.61 18.89
N PRO A 350 1.30 -2.83 18.82
CA PRO A 350 -0.05 -3.05 18.32
C PRO A 350 -1.10 -2.40 19.24
N LEU A 351 -2.34 -2.27 18.76
CA LEU A 351 -3.44 -1.85 19.64
C LEU A 351 -3.64 -2.88 20.76
N GLU A 352 -3.75 -2.39 21.99
CA GLU A 352 -4.22 -3.18 23.11
C GLU A 352 -5.73 -3.40 22.95
N LEU A 353 -6.12 -4.62 22.60
CA LEU A 353 -7.51 -5.01 22.43
C LEU A 353 -7.94 -5.79 23.68
N GLU A 354 -9.08 -5.41 24.26
CA GLU A 354 -9.70 -6.21 25.32
C GLU A 354 -10.12 -7.57 24.74
N SER A 355 -9.77 -8.63 25.46
CA SER A 355 -9.97 -10.03 25.08
C SER A 355 -11.43 -10.45 25.04
#